data_AF-A0A8H7DP38-F1
#
_entry.id   AF-A0A8H7DP38-F1
#
_cell.length_a   1.000
_cell.length_b   1.000
_cell.length_c   1.000
_cell.angle_alpha   90.00
_cell.angle_beta   90.00
_cell.angle_gamma   90.00
#
_symmetry.space_group_name_H-M   'P 1'
#
loop_
_entity.id
_entity.type
_entity.pdbx_description
1 polymer ?
#
loop_
_entity_poly.entity_id
_entity_poly.type
_entity_poly.pdbx_seq_one_letter_code
_entity_poly.pdbx_strand_id
1 'polypeptide(L)'
;MSSKNIDYLLELWALSMMKHDDLGPFQDYQHIYETIDASKLGDAPWQCLQTEPLAIGEDAPIWARQSYEVWYRDPDVVVSNMLDNPDFDGAFDTTPYIHLDSSGKRRWHDFMSANFAWKHSVIVFPF
;
A
#
# COMPACT_ATOMS: atom_id res chain seq x y z
N MET A 1 17.09 0.66 -4.14
CA MET A 1 18.36 -0.10 -4.04
C MET A 1 18.84 -0.33 -5.47
N SER A 2 20.14 -0.23 -5.78
CA SER A 2 20.60 -0.50 -7.16
C SER A 2 20.55 -2.00 -7.45
N SER A 3 20.32 -2.39 -8.72
CA SER A 3 20.33 -3.80 -9.14
C SER A 3 21.61 -4.53 -8.71
N LYS A 4 22.76 -3.85 -8.82
CA LYS A 4 24.06 -4.39 -8.38
C LYS A 4 24.11 -4.73 -6.89
N ASN A 5 23.47 -3.94 -6.04
CA ASN A 5 23.42 -4.22 -4.61
C ASN A 5 22.51 -5.43 -4.32
N ILE A 6 21.43 -5.60 -5.09
CA ILE A 6 20.53 -6.76 -4.98
C ILE A 6 21.27 -8.04 -5.39
N ASP A 7 21.97 -8.02 -6.52
CA ASP A 7 22.75 -9.17 -7.00
C ASP A 7 23.81 -9.59 -5.97
N TYR A 8 24.52 -8.63 -5.39
CA TYR A 8 25.51 -8.91 -4.36
C TYR A 8 24.90 -9.57 -3.12
N LEU A 9 23.73 -9.11 -2.67
CA LEU A 9 23.02 -9.72 -1.54
C LEU A 9 22.54 -11.15 -1.87
N LEU A 10 22.07 -11.38 -3.10
CA LEU A 10 21.66 -12.70 -3.56
C LEU A 10 22.84 -13.68 -3.63
N GLU A 11 24.01 -13.22 -4.07
CA GLU A 11 25.23 -14.02 -4.07
C GLU A 11 25.64 -14.41 -2.64
N LEU A 12 25.61 -13.45 -1.71
CA LEU A 12 25.88 -13.73 -0.30
C LEU A 12 24.88 -14.75 0.30
N TRP A 13 23.61 -14.67 -0.09
CA TRP A 13 22.59 -15.62 0.34
C TRP A 13 22.85 -17.01 -0.28
N ALA A 14 23.12 -17.11 -1.58
CA ALA A 14 23.46 -18.37 -2.22
C ALA A 14 24.67 -19.04 -1.53
N LEU A 15 25.73 -18.28 -1.23
CA LEU A 15 26.91 -18.76 -0.51
C LEU A 15 26.59 -19.25 0.91
N SER A 16 25.59 -18.67 1.58
CA SER A 16 25.18 -19.12 2.92
C SER A 16 24.37 -20.42 2.84
N MET A 17 23.52 -20.58 1.83
CA MET A 17 22.71 -21.79 1.59
C MET A 17 23.55 -22.97 1.11
N MET A 18 24.63 -22.73 0.35
CA MET A 18 25.57 -23.77 -0.07
C MET A 18 26.19 -24.55 1.11
N LYS A 19 26.32 -23.93 2.29
CA LYS A 19 26.81 -24.62 3.50
C LYS A 19 25.86 -25.72 3.98
N HIS A 20 24.61 -25.68 3.52
CA HIS A 20 23.53 -26.59 3.85
C HIS A 20 23.12 -27.48 2.66
N ASP A 21 23.91 -27.50 1.58
CA ASP A 21 23.60 -28.21 0.33
C ASP A 21 22.26 -27.77 -0.30
N ASP A 22 21.95 -26.47 -0.16
CA ASP A 22 20.72 -25.85 -0.64
C ASP A 22 21.02 -24.66 -1.58
N LEU A 23 20.02 -24.24 -2.35
CA LEU A 23 20.12 -23.16 -3.32
C LEU A 23 19.53 -21.85 -2.77
N GLY A 24 20.08 -20.73 -3.24
CA GLY A 24 19.45 -19.43 -3.03
C GLY A 24 18.09 -19.35 -3.75
N PRO A 25 17.10 -18.62 -3.20
CA PRO A 25 15.75 -18.58 -3.76
C PRO A 25 15.66 -17.84 -5.09
N PHE A 26 16.61 -16.94 -5.39
CA PHE A 26 16.64 -16.15 -6.61
C PHE A 26 18.03 -16.13 -7.22
N GLN A 27 18.09 -15.98 -8.54
CA GLN A 27 19.33 -16.05 -9.31
C GLN A 27 20.00 -14.67 -9.42
N ASP A 28 19.18 -13.64 -9.65
CA ASP A 28 19.58 -12.25 -9.80
C ASP A 28 18.39 -11.33 -9.48
N TYR A 29 18.62 -10.02 -9.54
CA TYR A 29 17.57 -9.02 -9.32
C TYR A 29 16.39 -9.14 -10.29
N GLN A 30 16.63 -9.63 -11.51
CA GLN A 30 15.60 -9.76 -12.54
C GLN A 30 14.66 -10.93 -12.21
N HIS A 31 15.20 -12.07 -11.78
CA HIS A 31 14.40 -13.20 -11.30
C HIS A 31 13.51 -12.80 -10.10
N ILE A 32 13.99 -11.94 -9.20
CA ILE A 32 13.13 -11.38 -8.14
C ILE A 32 11.96 -10.59 -8.73
N TYR A 33 12.24 -9.61 -9.60
CA TYR A 33 11.22 -8.73 -10.15
C TYR A 33 10.19 -9.51 -10.98
N GLU A 34 10.66 -10.42 -11.83
CA GLU A 34 9.78 -11.32 -12.59
C GLU A 34 8.92 -12.19 -11.68
N THR A 35 9.46 -12.70 -10.57
CA THR A 35 8.68 -13.48 -9.59
C THR A 35 7.62 -12.63 -8.90
N ILE A 36 7.96 -11.39 -8.53
CA ILE A 36 7.01 -10.44 -7.92
C ILE A 36 5.90 -10.11 -8.92
N ASP A 37 6.26 -9.80 -10.17
CA ASP A 37 5.32 -9.42 -11.22
C ASP A 37 4.47 -10.61 -11.69
N ALA A 38 4.99 -11.84 -11.61
CA ALA A 38 4.24 -13.06 -11.91
C ALA A 38 3.31 -13.51 -10.77
N SER A 39 3.43 -12.93 -9.57
CA SER A 39 2.56 -13.25 -8.44
C SER A 39 1.12 -12.89 -8.76
N LYS A 40 0.28 -13.92 -8.94
CA LYS A 40 -1.17 -13.78 -9.14
C LYS A 40 -1.93 -13.40 -7.87
N LEU A 41 -1.24 -13.42 -6.72
CA LEU A 41 -1.83 -13.03 -5.44
C LEU A 41 -1.86 -11.50 -5.35
N GLY A 42 -3.03 -10.91 -5.54
CA GLY A 42 -3.23 -9.46 -5.47
C GLY A 42 -2.84 -8.75 -6.77
N ASP A 43 -3.73 -8.83 -7.76
CA ASP A 43 -3.64 -8.19 -9.08
C ASP A 43 -3.88 -6.67 -8.98
N ALA A 44 -3.04 -5.96 -8.22
CA ALA A 44 -3.15 -4.51 -8.04
C ALA A 44 -1.80 -3.82 -8.30
N PRO A 45 -1.17 -3.92 -9.48
CA PRO A 45 0.24 -3.55 -9.70
C PRO A 45 0.64 -2.18 -9.12
N TRP A 46 1.90 -2.05 -8.72
CA TRP A 46 2.44 -0.78 -8.25
C TRP A 46 2.40 0.27 -9.37
N GLN A 47 1.91 1.45 -9.03
CA GLN A 47 1.91 2.64 -9.87
C GLN A 47 2.80 3.71 -9.23
N CYS A 48 3.37 4.58 -10.06
CA CYS A 48 4.18 5.70 -9.61
C CYS A 48 3.59 6.97 -10.19
N LEU A 49 3.32 7.95 -9.33
CA LEU A 49 3.05 9.31 -9.74
C LEU A 49 4.17 10.23 -9.24
N GLN A 50 4.48 11.26 -10.02
CA GLN A 50 5.33 12.34 -9.55
C GLN A 50 4.45 13.47 -9.03
N THR A 51 4.74 13.94 -7.81
CA THR A 51 4.03 15.05 -7.19
C THR A 51 5.01 16.09 -6.69
N GLU A 52 4.62 17.35 -6.78
CA GLU A 52 5.35 18.47 -6.21
C GLU A 52 4.51 19.04 -5.05
N PRO A 53 5.10 19.29 -3.88
CA PRO A 53 4.39 19.97 -2.81
C PRO A 53 4.00 21.37 -3.28
N LEU A 54 2.81 21.81 -2.89
CA LEU A 54 2.33 23.16 -3.16
C LEU A 54 3.08 24.16 -2.26
N ALA A 55 4.35 24.44 -2.53
CA ALA A 55 5.09 25.48 -1.82
C ALA A 55 4.55 26.86 -2.21
N ILE A 56 4.11 27.63 -1.22
CA ILE A 56 3.73 29.03 -1.38
C ILE A 56 4.81 29.89 -0.68
N GLY A 57 5.53 30.70 -1.46
CA GLY A 57 6.47 31.71 -0.96
C GLY A 57 7.97 31.39 -1.07
N GLU A 58 8.79 32.45 -1.12
CA GLU A 58 10.26 32.42 -1.26
C GLU A 58 11.00 31.90 -0.02
N ASP A 59 10.32 31.72 1.11
CA ASP A 59 10.88 31.15 2.35
C ASP A 59 10.53 29.67 2.56
N ALA A 60 9.79 29.05 1.63
CA ALA A 60 9.42 27.64 1.74
C ALA A 60 10.66 26.73 1.85
N PRO A 61 10.64 25.75 2.77
CA PRO A 61 11.78 24.86 2.99
C PRO A 61 12.04 23.98 1.76
N ILE A 62 13.29 23.52 1.59
CA ILE A 62 13.73 22.73 0.43
C ILE A 62 12.84 21.50 0.21
N TRP A 63 12.41 20.82 1.28
CA TRP A 63 11.54 19.65 1.17
C TRP A 63 10.18 19.98 0.54
N ALA A 64 9.72 21.23 0.60
CA ALA A 64 8.46 21.66 -0.01
C ALA A 64 8.63 22.09 -1.48
N ARG A 65 9.86 22.10 -2.03
CA ARG A 65 10.17 22.56 -3.39
C ARG A 65 10.71 21.48 -4.32
N GLN A 66 10.81 20.25 -3.83
CA GLN A 66 11.32 19.13 -4.60
C GLN A 66 10.19 18.21 -5.04
N SER A 67 10.33 17.63 -6.22
CA SER A 67 9.41 16.62 -6.74
C SER A 67 9.67 15.28 -6.04
N TYR A 68 8.60 14.54 -5.76
CA TYR A 68 8.65 13.23 -5.14
C TYR A 68 7.95 12.20 -6.02
N GLU A 69 8.53 11.00 -6.07
CA GLU A 69 7.85 9.83 -6.57
C GLU A 69 7.02 9.21 -5.46
N VAL A 70 5.72 9.07 -5.70
CA VAL A 70 4.78 8.39 -4.81
C VAL A 70 4.42 7.07 -5.47
N TRP A 71 4.88 5.99 -4.86
CA TRP A 71 4.53 4.62 -5.24
C TRP A 71 3.27 4.20 -4.49
N TYR A 72 2.23 3.81 -5.22
CA TYR A 72 0.95 3.40 -4.66
C TYR A 72 0.36 2.22 -5.44
N ARG A 73 -0.62 1.54 -4.85
CA ARG A 73 -1.46 0.54 -5.54
C ARG A 73 -2.79 1.23 -5.81
N ASP A 74 -3.41 0.99 -6.96
CA ASP A 74 -4.71 1.58 -7.29
C ASP A 74 -5.74 1.24 -6.19
N PRO A 75 -6.25 2.23 -5.43
CA PRO A 75 -7.16 1.98 -4.32
C PRO A 75 -8.41 1.22 -4.75
N ASP A 76 -8.94 1.48 -5.95
CA ASP A 76 -10.16 0.84 -6.43
C ASP A 76 -9.91 -0.65 -6.70
N VAL A 77 -8.76 -0.99 -7.26
CA VAL A 77 -8.35 -2.38 -7.50
C VAL A 77 -8.06 -3.11 -6.19
N VAL A 78 -7.40 -2.45 -5.23
CA VAL A 78 -7.14 -3.02 -3.90
C VAL A 78 -8.46 -3.35 -3.19
N VAL A 79 -9.41 -2.40 -3.16
CA VAL A 79 -10.71 -2.60 -2.51
C VAL A 79 -11.53 -3.67 -3.24
N SER A 80 -11.53 -3.68 -4.57
CA SER A 80 -12.21 -4.72 -5.36
C SER A 80 -11.65 -6.12 -5.03
N ASN A 81 -10.33 -6.27 -5.02
CA ASN A 81 -9.68 -7.54 -4.65
C ASN A 81 -9.99 -7.98 -3.21
N MET A 82 -10.12 -7.03 -2.28
CA MET A 82 -10.53 -7.34 -0.90
C MET A 82 -11.99 -7.79 -0.84
N LEU A 83 -12.89 -7.16 -1.61
CA LEU A 83 -14.31 -7.53 -1.66
C LEU A 83 -14.56 -8.87 -2.35
N ASP A 84 -13.75 -9.21 -3.37
CA ASP A 84 -13.86 -10.47 -4.10
C ASP A 84 -13.24 -11.67 -3.36
N ASN A 85 -12.51 -11.43 -2.27
CA ASN A 85 -11.86 -12.46 -1.48
C ASN A 85 -12.63 -12.76 -0.19
N PRO A 86 -13.28 -13.95 -0.07
CA PRO A 86 -14.04 -14.34 1.12
C PRO A 86 -13.23 -14.37 2.43
N ASP A 87 -11.90 -14.49 2.36
CA ASP A 87 -11.04 -14.45 3.55
C ASP A 87 -11.09 -13.09 4.27
N PHE A 88 -11.53 -12.04 3.58
CA PHE A 88 -11.75 -10.70 4.15
C PHE A 88 -13.17 -10.46 4.65
N ASP A 89 -14.06 -11.47 4.61
CA ASP A 89 -15.42 -11.31 5.14
C ASP A 89 -15.39 -10.97 6.64
N GLY A 90 -16.03 -9.84 7.00
CA GLY A 90 -16.01 -9.29 8.35
C GLY A 90 -14.66 -8.75 8.83
N ALA A 91 -13.62 -8.71 7.98
CA ALA A 91 -12.30 -8.20 8.34
C ALA A 91 -12.24 -6.65 8.38
N PHE A 92 -13.22 -5.98 7.78
CA PHE A 92 -13.34 -4.53 7.80
C PHE A 92 -14.81 -4.10 7.75
N ASP A 93 -15.10 -2.92 8.29
CA ASP A 93 -16.42 -2.31 8.17
C ASP A 93 -16.66 -1.84 6.74
N THR A 94 -17.74 -2.31 6.12
CA THR A 94 -18.17 -1.91 4.77
C THR A 94 -19.13 -0.73 4.78
N THR A 95 -19.67 -0.38 5.94
CA THR A 95 -20.65 0.69 6.11
C THR A 95 -20.20 1.70 7.17
N PRO A 96 -20.44 3.01 6.95
CA PRO A 96 -20.09 4.01 7.95
C PRO A 96 -20.86 3.84 9.27
N TYR A 97 -20.20 4.13 10.38
CA TYR A 97 -20.79 3.98 11.72
C TYR A 97 -20.32 5.06 12.71
N ILE A 98 -21.05 5.19 13.82
CA ILE A 98 -20.68 6.06 14.95
C ILE A 98 -20.39 5.17 16.15
N HIS A 99 -19.12 5.07 16.53
CA HIS A 99 -18.72 4.39 17.75
C HIS A 99 -18.73 5.37 18.93
N LEU A 100 -19.58 5.12 19.93
CA LEU A 100 -19.59 5.85 21.20
C LEU A 100 -19.13 4.94 22.34
N ASP A 101 -18.36 5.48 23.28
CA ASP A 101 -18.04 4.77 24.51
C ASP A 101 -19.15 4.88 25.57
N SER A 102 -18.93 4.27 26.73
CA SER A 102 -19.90 4.28 27.84
C SER A 102 -20.23 5.68 28.38
N SER A 103 -19.40 6.69 28.09
CA SER A 103 -19.66 8.08 28.45
C SER A 103 -20.36 8.87 27.33
N GLY A 104 -20.68 8.23 26.20
CA GLY A 104 -21.27 8.87 25.03
C GLY A 104 -20.25 9.63 24.17
N LYS A 105 -18.94 9.46 24.42
CA LYS A 105 -17.89 10.14 23.65
C LYS A 105 -17.56 9.34 22.41
N ARG A 106 -17.44 10.03 21.27
CA ARG A 106 -17.08 9.40 19.99
C ARG A 106 -15.66 8.86 20.00
N ARG A 107 -15.50 7.62 19.52
CA ARG A 107 -14.22 6.96 19.23
C ARG A 107 -14.06 6.80 17.73
N TRP A 108 -12.82 6.95 17.28
CA TRP A 108 -12.41 6.75 15.89
C TRP A 108 -11.50 5.53 15.86
N HIS A 109 -11.75 4.62 14.92
CA HIS A 109 -11.00 3.38 14.79
C HIS A 109 -10.47 3.21 13.37
N ASP A 110 -11.38 3.20 12.39
CA ASP A 110 -11.08 3.04 10.97
C ASP A 110 -11.73 4.15 10.12
N PHE A 111 -11.61 4.02 8.80
CA PHE A 111 -12.20 4.94 7.84
C PHE A 111 -13.73 5.05 7.94
N MET A 112 -14.43 3.94 8.17
CA MET A 112 -15.89 3.92 8.27
C MET A 112 -16.41 4.55 9.57
N SER A 113 -15.60 4.56 10.62
CA SER A 113 -15.91 5.30 11.84
C SER A 113 -15.86 6.83 11.65
N ALA A 114 -15.24 7.32 10.56
CA ALA A 114 -14.91 8.73 10.32
C ALA A 114 -16.11 9.59 9.89
N ASN A 115 -16.00 10.91 10.14
CA ASN A 115 -17.02 11.88 9.72
C ASN A 115 -17.22 11.91 8.21
N PHE A 116 -16.15 11.71 7.43
CA PHE A 116 -16.21 11.72 5.97
C PHE A 116 -17.14 10.62 5.46
N ALA A 117 -16.91 9.38 5.88
CA ALA A 117 -17.71 8.22 5.50
C ALA A 117 -19.17 8.37 5.98
N TRP A 118 -19.38 8.82 7.23
CA TRP A 118 -20.72 9.07 7.76
C TRP A 118 -21.50 10.12 6.96
N LYS A 119 -20.87 11.25 6.61
CA LYS A 119 -21.54 12.30 5.83
C LYS A 119 -21.89 11.82 4.42
N HIS A 120 -20.99 11.07 3.77
CA HIS A 120 -21.21 10.60 2.40
C HIS A 120 -22.26 9.50 2.29
N SER A 121 -22.47 8.67 3.32
CA SER A 121 -23.56 7.67 3.33
C SER A 121 -24.95 8.25 3.55
N VAL A 122 -25.05 9.40 4.23
CA VAL A 122 -26.34 10.07 4.50
C VAL A 122 -26.75 11.02 3.37
N ILE A 123 -25.80 11.41 2.51
CA ILE A 123 -26.10 12.12 1.26
C ILE A 123 -26.68 11.10 0.27
N VAL A 124 -28.01 10.96 0.30
CA VAL A 124 -28.74 10.33 -0.81
C VAL A 124 -28.59 11.26 -2.00
N PHE A 125 -27.81 10.87 -3.01
CA PHE A 125 -27.86 11.55 -4.30
C PHE A 125 -29.29 11.38 -4.86
N PRO A 126 -30.07 12.45 -5.05
CA PRO A 126 -31.29 12.34 -5.82
C PRO A 126 -30.86 12.10 -7.27
N PHE A 127 -31.17 10.92 -7.79
CA PHE A 127 -31.17 10.66 -9.23
C PHE A 127 -32.24 11.51 -9.92
#